data_AF-A0AAD7WZ21-F1
#
_entry.id   AF-A0AAD7WZ21-F1
#
_cell.length_a   1.000
_cell.length_b   1.000
_cell.length_c   1.000
_cell.angle_alpha   90.00
_cell.angle_beta   90.00
_cell.angle_gamma   90.00
#
_symmetry.space_group_name_H-M   'P 1'
#
loop_
_entity.id
_entity.type
_entity.pdbx_description
1 polymer ?
#
loop_
_entity_poly.entity_id
_entity_poly.type
_entity_poly.pdbx_seq_one_letter_code
_entity_poly.pdbx_strand_id
1 'polypeptide(L)'
;MAAPKGTEVVATKKPEVKRPRRVANQIPDEILNDPQLQEAIQALPKNYNFEIHKTVWRVRQAKAKRVALQLPEGLQMFACVIADIIER
;
A
#
# COMPACT_ATOMS: atom_id res chain seq x y z
N MET A 1 -38.36 42.76 -35.29
CA MET A 1 -38.42 42.84 -33.81
C MET A 1 -38.69 41.43 -33.29
N ALA A 2 -37.77 40.87 -32.50
CA ALA A 2 -37.82 39.61 -31.73
C ALA A 2 -38.01 38.28 -32.51
N ALA A 3 -37.30 37.17 -32.28
CA ALA A 3 -36.16 36.80 -31.45
C ALA A 3 -35.62 35.44 -32.02
N PRO A 4 -34.32 35.12 -31.92
CA PRO A 4 -33.79 33.83 -32.37
C PRO A 4 -34.08 32.70 -31.38
N LYS A 5 -34.38 31.51 -31.92
CA LYS A 5 -34.66 30.27 -31.19
C LYS A 5 -33.44 29.83 -30.38
N GLY A 6 -33.66 29.54 -29.10
CA GLY A 6 -32.63 29.12 -28.16
C GLY A 6 -31.92 27.84 -28.58
N THR A 7 -30.60 27.90 -28.60
CA THR A 7 -29.70 26.77 -28.82
C THR A 7 -29.62 25.95 -27.53
N GLU A 8 -30.25 24.78 -27.50
CA GLU A 8 -30.02 23.80 -26.42
C GLU A 8 -28.62 23.19 -26.58
N VAL A 9 -27.74 23.55 -25.65
CA VAL A 9 -26.44 22.91 -25.45
C VAL A 9 -26.64 21.56 -24.78
N VAL A 10 -26.60 20.49 -25.58
CA VAL A 10 -26.57 19.10 -25.09
C VAL A 10 -25.22 18.87 -24.41
N ALA A 11 -25.20 18.95 -23.07
CA ALA A 11 -24.04 18.63 -22.26
C ALA A 11 -23.74 17.12 -22.35
N THR A 12 -22.69 16.75 -23.07
CA THR A 12 -22.20 15.37 -23.16
C THR A 12 -21.52 14.99 -21.84
N LYS A 13 -22.14 14.08 -21.07
CA LYS A 13 -21.54 13.53 -19.86
C LYS A 13 -20.36 12.64 -20.26
N LYS A 14 -19.14 13.06 -19.93
CA LYS A 14 -17.91 12.26 -20.12
C LYS A 14 -18.07 10.89 -19.45
N PRO A 15 -17.70 9.78 -20.10
CA PRO A 15 -17.77 8.46 -19.49
C PRO A 15 -16.81 8.40 -18.30
N GLU A 16 -17.38 8.26 -17.11
CA GLU A 16 -16.62 8.11 -15.87
C GLU A 16 -15.94 6.75 -15.89
N VAL A 17 -14.64 6.73 -16.18
CA VAL A 17 -13.79 5.54 -16.12
C VAL A 17 -13.77 5.10 -14.66
N LYS A 18 -14.63 4.12 -14.31
CA LYS A 18 -14.63 3.45 -13.01
C LYS A 18 -13.28 2.74 -12.86
N ARG A 19 -12.34 3.43 -12.21
CA ARG A 19 -11.04 2.87 -11.85
C ARG A 19 -11.32 1.61 -11.04
N PRO A 20 -10.71 0.45 -11.38
CA PRO A 20 -10.92 -0.76 -10.60
C PRO A 20 -10.56 -0.45 -9.15
N ARG A 21 -11.51 -0.70 -8.25
CA ARG A 21 -11.35 -0.52 -6.81
C ARG A 21 -10.22 -1.46 -6.40
N ARG A 22 -9.01 -0.91 -6.23
CA ARG A 22 -7.84 -1.70 -5.82
C ARG A 22 -8.21 -2.38 -4.51
N VAL A 23 -8.22 -3.71 -4.51
CA VAL A 23 -8.39 -4.52 -3.31
C VAL A 23 -7.10 -4.40 -2.50
N ALA A 24 -6.91 -3.25 -1.85
CA ALA A 24 -5.63 -2.83 -1.28
C ALA A 24 -5.31 -3.49 0.08
N ASN A 25 -6.21 -4.34 0.58
CA ASN A 25 -6.19 -4.81 1.97
C ASN A 25 -6.23 -6.34 2.15
N GLN A 26 -6.10 -7.14 1.09
CA GLN A 26 -5.97 -8.59 1.26
C GLN A 26 -4.49 -8.96 1.30
N ILE A 27 -3.97 -9.08 2.53
CA ILE A 27 -2.71 -9.78 2.78
C ILE A 27 -3.04 -11.29 2.71
N PRO A 28 -2.39 -12.08 1.83
CA PRO A 28 -2.58 -13.52 1.75
C PRO A 28 -2.26 -14.20 3.08
N ASP A 29 -3.02 -15.26 3.40
CA ASP A 29 -2.79 -16.08 4.59
C ASP A 29 -1.39 -16.72 4.61
N GLU A 30 -0.78 -16.90 3.45
CA GLU A 30 0.61 -17.37 3.29
C GLU A 30 1.62 -16.45 3.98
N ILE A 31 1.38 -15.13 3.97
CA ILE A 31 2.26 -14.15 4.62
C ILE A 31 1.86 -13.98 6.09
N LEU A 32 0.56 -14.05 6.39
CA LEU A 32 0.06 -13.93 7.76
C LEU A 32 0.48 -15.10 8.66
N ASN A 33 0.56 -16.31 8.09
CA ASN A 33 0.94 -17.52 8.81
C ASN A 33 2.37 -17.97 8.50
N ASP A 34 3.22 -17.08 7.96
CA ASP A 34 4.62 -17.40 7.71
C ASP A 34 5.37 -17.47 9.06
N PRO A 35 5.83 -18.67 9.47
CA PRO A 35 6.48 -18.84 10.76
C PRO A 35 7.79 -18.05 10.86
N GLN A 36 8.55 -17.93 9.76
CA GLN A 36 9.81 -17.19 9.76
C GLN A 36 9.56 -15.70 9.94
N LEU A 37 8.55 -15.16 9.25
CA LEU A 37 8.17 -13.76 9.38
C LEU A 37 7.68 -13.45 10.80
N GLN A 38 6.88 -14.35 11.37
CA GLN A 38 6.32 -14.18 12.70
C GLN A 38 7.38 -14.26 13.80
N GLU A 39 8.38 -15.13 13.67
CA GLU A 39 9.55 -15.16 14.56
C GLU A 39 10.37 -13.88 14.45
N ALA A 40 10.62 -13.40 13.23
CA ALA A 40 11.41 -12.19 13.02
C ALA A 40 10.70 -10.94 13.56
N ILE A 41 9.36 -10.87 13.48
CA ILE A 41 8.56 -9.80 14.09
C ILE A 41 8.63 -9.84 15.62
N GLN A 42 8.81 -11.02 16.25
CA GLN A 42 8.95 -11.10 17.70
C GLN A 42 10.23 -10.45 18.22
N ALA A 43 11.24 -10.25 17.37
CA ALA A 43 12.44 -9.48 17.72
C ALA A 43 12.16 -7.98 17.86
N LEU A 44 11.07 -7.48 17.26
CA LEU A 44 10.64 -6.09 17.41
C LEU A 44 9.82 -5.92 18.69
N PRO A 45 9.91 -4.74 19.35
CA PRO A 45 9.19 -4.53 20.58
C PRO A 45 7.67 -4.43 20.32
N LYS A 46 6.90 -5.17 21.11
CA LYS A 46 5.43 -5.33 20.94
C LYS A 46 4.62 -4.04 21.14
N ASN A 47 5.25 -2.99 21.64
CA ASN A 47 4.62 -1.68 21.83
C ASN A 47 4.53 -0.85 20.53
N TYR A 48 5.11 -1.34 19.42
CA TYR A 48 4.99 -0.72 18.10
C TYR A 48 4.41 -1.69 17.07
N ASN A 49 3.43 -1.23 16.31
CA ASN A 49 2.91 -1.96 15.15
C ASN A 49 3.53 -1.39 13.87
N PHE A 50 4.56 -2.08 13.36
CA PHE A 50 5.25 -1.70 12.13
C PHE A 50 4.54 -2.15 10.85
N GLU A 51 3.36 -2.80 10.95
CA GLU A 51 2.63 -3.39 9.82
C GLU A 51 3.51 -4.25 8.89
N ILE A 52 4.48 -4.99 9.44
CA ILE A 52 5.50 -5.73 8.65
C ILE A 52 4.87 -6.65 7.59
N HIS A 53 3.85 -7.43 7.95
CA HIS A 53 3.13 -8.31 7.02
C HIS A 53 2.65 -7.59 5.76
N LYS A 54 2.12 -6.37 5.94
CA LYS A 54 1.59 -5.54 4.86
C LYS A 54 2.70 -4.96 4.01
N THR A 55 3.82 -4.59 4.63
CA THR A 55 5.01 -4.10 3.93
C THR A 55 5.61 -5.20 3.05
N VAL A 56 5.83 -6.40 3.60
CA VAL A 56 6.33 -7.56 2.85
C VAL A 56 5.40 -7.92 1.69
N TRP A 57 4.09 -7.96 1.95
CA TRP A 57 3.11 -8.19 0.88
C TRP A 57 3.22 -7.15 -0.24
N ARG A 58 3.36 -5.87 0.11
CA ARG A 58 3.47 -4.80 -0.87
C ARG A 58 4.75 -4.89 -1.70
N VAL A 59 5.87 -5.27 -1.07
CA VAL A 59 7.14 -5.53 -1.74
C VAL A 59 7.01 -6.70 -2.72
N ARG A 60 6.39 -7.82 -2.30
CA ARG A 60 6.13 -8.99 -3.16
C ARG A 60 5.21 -8.65 -4.33
N GLN A 61 4.11 -7.93 -4.09
CA GLN A 61 3.19 -7.47 -5.14
C GLN A 61 3.88 -6.55 -6.16
N ALA A 62 4.72 -5.64 -5.69
CA ALA A 62 5.48 -4.73 -6.54
C ALA A 62 6.64 -5.43 -7.27
N LYS A 63 7.00 -6.68 -6.90
CA LYS A 63 8.20 -7.39 -7.38
C LYS A 63 9.45 -6.52 -7.28
N ALA A 64 9.55 -5.75 -6.19
CA ALA A 64 10.62 -4.78 -6.02
C ALA A 64 11.95 -5.51 -5.74
N LYS A 65 13.01 -5.11 -6.47
CA LYS A 65 14.38 -5.63 -6.26
C LYS A 65 15.20 -4.82 -5.27
N ARG A 66 14.75 -3.59 -4.99
CA ARG A 66 15.37 -2.66 -4.04
C ARG A 66 14.26 -1.94 -3.30
N VAL A 67 14.42 -1.84 -1.99
CA VAL A 67 13.48 -1.19 -1.09
C VAL A 67 14.26 -0.17 -0.26
N ALA A 68 13.74 1.04 -0.13
CA ALA A 68 14.28 2.05 0.76
C ALA A 68 13.35 2.18 1.97
N LEU A 69 13.92 2.19 3.17
CA LEU A 69 13.18 2.40 4.42
C LEU A 69 13.41 3.83 4.89
N GLN A 70 12.33 4.60 4.96
CA GLN A 70 12.35 5.92 5.58
C GLN A 70 11.74 5.81 6.97
N LEU A 71 12.52 6.14 7.99
CA LEU A 71 12.10 6.09 9.38
C LEU A 71 12.45 7.42 10.08
N PRO A 72 11.56 7.94 10.94
CA PRO A 72 11.89 9.06 11.82
C PRO A 72 12.96 8.64 12.84
N GLU A 73 13.68 9.61 13.40
CA GLU A 73 14.85 9.39 14.27
C GLU A 73 14.58 8.38 15.40
N GLY A 74 13.43 8.47 16.06
CA GLY A 74 13.04 7.55 17.15
C GLY A 74 12.77 6.10 16.73
N LEU A 75 12.63 5.82 15.42
CA LEU A 75 12.41 4.48 14.89
C LEU A 75 13.63 3.96 14.11
N GLN A 76 14.65 4.79 13.87
CA GLN A 76 15.85 4.37 13.14
C GLN A 76 16.62 3.24 13.85
N MET A 77 16.52 3.14 15.19
CA MET A 77 17.09 2.01 15.94
C MET A 77 16.56 0.64 15.48
N PHE A 78 15.37 0.59 14.87
CA PHE A 78 14.78 -0.64 14.34
C PHE A 78 15.04 -0.83 12.84
N ALA A 79 15.67 0.13 12.16
CA ALA A 79 15.84 0.13 10.72
C ALA A 79 16.55 -1.12 10.21
N CYS A 80 17.67 -1.49 10.84
CA CYS A 80 18.46 -2.65 10.44
C CYS A 80 17.69 -3.96 10.62
N VAL A 81 16.95 -4.10 11.73
CA VAL A 81 16.13 -5.29 12.01
C VAL A 81 14.99 -5.40 11.00
N ILE A 82 14.29 -4.29 10.73
CA ILE A 82 13.21 -4.24 9.73
C ILE A 82 13.76 -4.55 8.32
N ALA A 83 14.96 -4.08 7.99
CA ALA A 83 15.60 -4.39 6.72
C ALA A 83 15.88 -5.90 6.56
N ASP A 84 16.47 -6.54 7.58
CA ASP A 84 16.70 -8.01 7.57
C ASP A 84 15.39 -8.79 7.44
N ILE A 85 14.32 -8.34 8.11
CA ILE A 85 13.00 -8.97 7.99
C ILE A 85 12.44 -8.88 6.55
N ILE A 86 12.66 -7.76 5.85
CA ILE A 86 12.13 -7.54 4.49
C ILE A 86 12.97 -8.24 3.42
N GLU A 87 14.25 -8.47 3.68
CA GLU A 87 15.17 -9.11 2.73
C GLU A 87 14.96 -10.64 2.62
N ARG A 88 14.42 -11.26 3.69
CA ARG A 88 14.08 -12.68 3.75
C ARG A 88 12.83 -13.03 2.93
#